data_AF-A0A383WPQ3-F1
#
_entry.id   AF-A0A383WPQ3-F1
#
_cell.length_a   1.000
_cell.length_b   1.000
_cell.length_c   1.000
_cell.angle_alpha   90.00
_cell.angle_beta   90.00
_cell.angle_gamma   90.00
#
_symmetry.space_group_name_H-M   'P 1'
#
loop_
_entity.id
_entity.type
_entity.pdbx_description
1 polymer ?
#
loop_
_entity_poly.entity_id
_entity_poly.type
_entity_poly.pdbx_seq_one_letter_code
_entity_poly.pdbx_strand_id
1 'polypeptide(L)'
;MSGDATVFDVLPYCCQQLGLQGRACLAASSRQLRTISLGMLHDDGSMLLVALRAAAAAASPHQHPAAAAARAEQTPRAAFVGSASINSDKTCKQHLQAITWLLSHTPTAAAAAGVAERALQVPAVPMQCAKQLLAAGMTVTYAQLVAAANSMVAGVEVWVQAQQELGLHTDIPQAAVTICCPGTWPEETLDYLTEVLRANSTPDLLQLAMNCSGRSAALAAAHSLPAQLEPLLLRKLLLTAAKRMHDAPTASA
;
A
#
# COMPACT_ATOMS: atom_id res chain seq x y z
N MET A 1 -3.47 -30.10 -5.57
CA MET A 1 -3.37 -29.79 -4.13
C MET A 1 -4.25 -28.57 -3.89
N SER A 2 -5.04 -28.49 -2.81
CA SER A 2 -5.94 -27.34 -2.63
C SER A 2 -5.18 -26.11 -2.14
N GLY A 3 -5.54 -24.93 -2.66
CA GLY A 3 -4.91 -23.66 -2.28
C GLY A 3 -5.24 -23.22 -0.85
N ASP A 4 -6.38 -23.66 -0.30
CA ASP A 4 -6.92 -23.23 1.00
C ASP A 4 -5.91 -23.40 2.14
N ALA A 5 -5.15 -24.50 2.15
CA ALA A 5 -4.14 -24.79 3.17
C ALA A 5 -3.14 -23.63 3.32
N THR A 6 -2.63 -23.12 2.19
CA THR A 6 -1.65 -22.03 2.19
C THR A 6 -2.23 -20.67 2.62
N VAL A 7 -3.55 -20.48 2.54
CA VAL A 7 -4.20 -19.24 3.03
C VAL A 7 -4.21 -19.22 4.57
N PHE A 8 -4.43 -20.36 5.21
CA PHE A 8 -4.46 -20.46 6.67
C PHE A 8 -3.08 -20.31 7.31
N ASP A 9 -1.99 -20.66 6.61
CA ASP A 9 -0.61 -20.46 7.09
C ASP A 9 -0.23 -18.96 7.22
N VAL A 10 -0.74 -18.10 6.33
CA VAL A 10 -0.44 -16.64 6.35
C VAL A 10 -1.40 -15.87 7.27
N LEU A 11 -2.60 -16.40 7.51
CA LEU A 11 -3.67 -15.72 8.26
C LEU A 11 -3.25 -15.16 9.64
N PRO A 12 -2.42 -15.85 10.45
CA PRO A 12 -1.94 -15.31 11.73
C PRO A 12 -1.12 -14.02 11.58
N TYR A 13 -0.30 -13.94 10.53
CA TYR A 13 0.51 -12.76 10.25
C TYR A 13 -0.38 -11.59 9.79
N CYS A 14 -1.31 -11.86 8.86
CA CYS A 14 -2.31 -10.88 8.43
C CYS A 14 -3.10 -10.33 9.62
N CYS A 15 -3.55 -11.20 10.53
CA CYS A 15 -4.27 -10.79 11.74
C CYS A 15 -3.41 -10.02 12.75
N GLN A 16 -2.08 -10.13 12.76
CA GLN A 16 -1.23 -9.21 13.52
C GLN A 16 -1.19 -7.81 12.86
N GLN A 17 -0.96 -7.74 11.55
CA GLN A 17 -0.86 -6.48 10.78
C GLN A 17 -2.18 -5.68 10.73
N LEU A 18 -3.33 -6.36 10.69
CA LEU A 18 -4.64 -5.73 10.50
C LEU A 18 -5.19 -5.00 11.74
N GLY A 19 -4.72 -5.33 12.94
CA GLY A 19 -5.26 -4.81 14.20
C GLY A 19 -6.69 -5.32 14.52
N LEU A 20 -7.26 -4.85 15.63
CA LEU A 20 -8.56 -5.33 16.13
C LEU A 20 -9.71 -5.16 15.12
N GLN A 21 -9.77 -4.04 14.39
CA GLN A 21 -10.84 -3.77 13.44
C GLN A 21 -10.76 -4.70 12.21
N GLY A 22 -9.59 -4.85 11.59
CA GLY A 22 -9.44 -5.75 10.44
C GLY A 22 -9.59 -7.23 10.82
N ARG A 23 -9.18 -7.63 12.04
CA ARG A 23 -9.54 -8.94 12.62
C ARG A 23 -11.05 -9.13 12.73
N ALA A 24 -11.79 -8.13 13.20
CA ALA A 24 -13.25 -8.20 13.30
C ALA A 24 -13.93 -8.31 11.93
N CYS A 25 -13.40 -7.65 10.89
CA CYS A 25 -13.89 -7.78 9.52
C CYS A 25 -13.62 -9.18 8.93
N LEU A 26 -12.41 -9.74 9.07
CA LEU A 26 -12.11 -11.13 8.69
C LEU A 26 -13.02 -12.13 9.42
N ALA A 27 -13.28 -11.88 10.70
CA ALA A 27 -14.17 -12.68 11.53
C ALA A 27 -15.67 -12.39 11.31
N ALA A 28 -16.02 -11.48 10.39
CA ALA A 28 -17.38 -11.28 9.89
C ALA A 28 -17.60 -11.99 8.54
N SER A 29 -16.60 -12.05 7.66
CA SER A 29 -16.74 -12.59 6.30
C SER A 29 -16.82 -14.13 6.22
N SER A 30 -16.33 -14.87 7.22
CA SER A 30 -16.48 -16.34 7.25
C SER A 30 -16.51 -16.91 8.67
N ARG A 31 -17.28 -18.00 8.88
CA ARG A 31 -17.27 -18.77 10.13
C ARG A 31 -15.89 -19.36 10.44
N GLN A 32 -15.15 -19.81 9.43
CA GLN A 32 -13.83 -20.40 9.62
C GLN A 32 -12.79 -19.33 10.00
N LEU A 33 -12.82 -18.19 9.30
CA LEU A 33 -12.00 -17.02 9.66
C LEU A 33 -12.36 -16.46 11.04
N ARG A 34 -13.63 -16.51 11.46
CA ARG A 34 -14.06 -16.17 12.82
C ARG A 34 -13.41 -17.07 13.85
N THR A 35 -13.48 -18.39 13.68
CA THR A 35 -12.84 -19.35 14.61
C THR A 35 -11.34 -19.10 14.74
N ILE A 36 -10.64 -18.90 13.62
CA ILE A 36 -9.19 -18.65 13.64
C ILE A 36 -8.86 -17.28 14.27
N SER A 37 -9.58 -16.22 13.91
CA SER A 37 -9.36 -14.87 14.46
C SER A 37 -9.65 -14.78 15.96
N LEU A 38 -10.61 -15.57 16.47
CA LEU A 38 -10.88 -15.73 17.90
C LEU A 38 -9.78 -16.56 18.59
N GLY A 39 -9.33 -17.67 17.97
CA GLY A 39 -8.26 -18.52 18.50
C GLY A 39 -6.87 -17.86 18.54
N MET A 40 -6.71 -16.70 17.88
CA MET A 40 -5.48 -15.91 17.88
C MET A 40 -5.55 -14.66 18.78
N LEU A 41 -6.56 -14.59 19.65
CA LEU A 41 -6.55 -13.69 20.81
C LEU A 41 -5.91 -14.44 21.98
N HIS A 42 -4.99 -13.78 22.69
CA HIS A 42 -4.75 -14.12 24.09
C HIS A 42 -5.96 -13.68 24.94
N ASP A 43 -5.97 -14.12 26.19
CA ASP A 43 -7.18 -14.28 27.02
C ASP A 43 -7.99 -12.99 27.29
N ASP A 44 -7.43 -11.81 27.05
CA ASP A 44 -8.11 -10.50 27.00
C ASP A 44 -9.04 -10.32 25.76
N GLY A 45 -9.84 -11.35 25.45
CA GLY A 45 -10.72 -11.38 24.26
C GLY A 45 -11.88 -10.37 24.26
N SER A 46 -12.01 -9.54 25.31
CA SER A 46 -13.11 -8.60 25.52
C SER A 46 -13.22 -7.53 24.43
N MET A 47 -12.10 -6.91 24.02
CA MET A 47 -12.10 -5.83 23.03
C MET A 47 -12.47 -6.31 21.63
N LEU A 48 -12.00 -7.49 21.19
CA LEU A 48 -12.43 -8.03 19.89
C LEU A 48 -13.91 -8.43 19.94
N LEU A 49 -14.44 -8.87 21.08
CA LEU A 49 -15.88 -9.15 21.22
C LEU A 49 -16.74 -7.89 21.03
N VAL A 50 -16.25 -6.71 21.45
CA VAL A 50 -16.90 -5.41 21.16
C VAL A 50 -16.75 -5.05 19.68
N ALA A 51 -15.55 -5.15 19.10
CA ALA A 51 -15.31 -4.87 17.68
C ALA A 51 -16.12 -5.80 16.75
N LEU A 52 -16.25 -7.08 17.11
CA LEU A 52 -17.10 -8.07 16.43
C LEU A 52 -18.58 -7.74 16.52
N ARG A 53 -19.06 -7.27 17.68
CA ARG A 53 -20.45 -6.80 17.82
C ARG A 53 -20.71 -5.57 16.97
N ALA A 54 -19.78 -4.60 16.93
CA ALA A 54 -19.89 -3.44 16.06
C ALA A 54 -19.89 -3.83 14.56
N ALA A 55 -18.95 -4.67 14.14
CA ALA A 55 -18.87 -5.16 12.76
C ALA A 55 -20.08 -6.01 12.35
N ALA A 56 -20.59 -6.87 13.24
CA ALA A 56 -21.79 -7.67 12.98
C ALA A 56 -23.08 -6.84 12.98
N ALA A 57 -23.20 -5.83 13.86
CA ALA A 57 -24.33 -4.90 13.85
C ALA A 57 -24.36 -4.03 12.58
N ALA A 58 -23.20 -3.68 12.03
CA ALA A 58 -23.09 -3.04 10.72
C ALA A 58 -23.37 -3.97 9.52
N ALA A 59 -23.49 -5.29 9.74
CA ALA A 59 -23.49 -6.30 8.67
C ALA A 59 -24.65 -7.31 8.72
N SER A 60 -25.67 -7.15 9.58
CA SER A 60 -26.78 -8.13 9.66
C SER A 60 -28.10 -7.57 10.21
N PRO A 61 -29.18 -7.59 9.42
CA PRO A 61 -30.53 -7.71 9.94
C PRO A 61 -30.87 -9.18 10.27
N HIS A 62 -31.52 -9.41 11.43
CA HIS A 62 -32.05 -10.69 11.95
C HIS A 62 -31.06 -11.76 12.50
N GLN A 63 -31.62 -12.70 13.26
CA GLN A 63 -30.98 -13.60 14.27
C GLN A 63 -30.84 -15.05 13.75
N HIS A 64 -30.23 -16.09 14.38
CA HIS A 64 -30.03 -16.50 15.80
C HIS A 64 -28.71 -17.32 15.99
N PRO A 65 -28.28 -17.70 17.23
CA PRO A 65 -26.90 -18.14 17.53
C PRO A 65 -26.66 -19.60 18.01
N ALA A 66 -25.41 -20.09 17.81
CA ALA A 66 -24.71 -21.24 18.43
C ALA A 66 -23.18 -21.16 18.05
N ALA A 67 -22.16 -21.80 18.64
CA ALA A 67 -21.89 -22.60 19.86
C ALA A 67 -20.35 -22.60 20.16
N ALA A 68 -19.80 -23.58 20.90
CA ALA A 68 -18.35 -23.79 21.20
C ALA A 68 -18.02 -25.32 21.18
N ALA A 69 -16.82 -25.90 21.41
CA ALA A 69 -15.48 -25.48 21.92
C ALA A 69 -14.40 -26.48 21.37
N ALA A 70 -13.13 -26.70 21.82
CA ALA A 70 -12.25 -26.13 22.86
C ALA A 70 -10.74 -26.56 22.67
N ARG A 71 -9.79 -25.69 23.08
CA ARG A 71 -8.42 -25.88 23.66
C ARG A 71 -7.32 -26.86 23.12
N ALA A 72 -6.08 -26.46 23.46
CA ALA A 72 -4.78 -27.20 23.56
C ALA A 72 -3.97 -27.45 22.26
N GLU A 73 -2.63 -27.41 22.21
CA GLU A 73 -1.59 -26.88 23.14
C GLU A 73 -0.27 -26.51 22.38
N GLN A 74 0.77 -25.99 23.05
CA GLN A 74 2.01 -25.46 22.41
C GLN A 74 3.31 -26.22 22.78
N THR A 75 4.35 -26.11 21.93
CA THR A 75 5.80 -26.31 22.27
C THR A 75 6.69 -25.63 21.20
N PRO A 76 7.99 -25.35 21.43
CA PRO A 76 8.66 -24.16 20.86
C PRO A 76 9.63 -24.44 19.68
N ARG A 77 10.12 -23.36 19.05
CA ARG A 77 11.00 -23.38 17.87
C ARG A 77 12.32 -22.63 18.13
N ALA A 78 13.45 -23.21 17.72
CA ALA A 78 14.78 -22.59 17.84
C ALA A 78 15.06 -21.54 16.74
N ALA A 79 16.02 -20.65 17.01
CA ALA A 79 16.40 -19.56 16.12
C ALA A 79 17.28 -20.00 14.94
N PHE A 80 17.19 -19.30 13.81
CA PHE A 80 18.04 -19.49 12.63
C PHE A 80 18.35 -18.11 12.00
N VAL A 81 19.60 -17.88 11.61
CA VAL A 81 20.10 -16.58 11.14
C VAL A 81 20.82 -16.76 9.79
N GLY A 82 20.63 -15.83 8.86
CA GLY A 82 21.44 -15.75 7.62
C GLY A 82 20.72 -16.12 6.31
N SER A 83 19.57 -15.50 6.00
CA SER A 83 18.94 -15.57 4.66
C SER A 83 17.97 -14.39 4.41
N ALA A 84 18.43 -13.14 4.59
CA ALA A 84 17.54 -11.98 4.57
C ALA A 84 16.92 -11.68 3.19
N SER A 85 17.74 -11.58 2.13
CA SER A 85 17.34 -11.03 0.83
C SER A 85 16.31 -11.89 0.06
N ILE A 86 16.54 -13.21 -0.08
CA ILE A 86 15.59 -14.09 -0.79
C ILE A 86 14.23 -14.18 -0.07
N ASN A 87 14.19 -13.87 1.24
CA ASN A 87 12.98 -13.95 2.04
C ASN A 87 12.16 -12.65 2.06
N SER A 88 12.74 -11.47 1.83
CA SER A 88 11.95 -10.23 1.69
C SER A 88 11.04 -10.28 0.46
N ASP A 89 11.56 -10.82 -0.65
CA ASP A 89 10.83 -10.93 -1.92
C ASP A 89 9.61 -11.88 -1.81
N LYS A 90 9.80 -13.02 -1.14
CA LYS A 90 8.73 -13.98 -0.83
C LYS A 90 7.70 -13.37 0.12
N THR A 91 8.16 -12.72 1.18
CA THR A 91 7.29 -12.05 2.17
C THR A 91 6.44 -10.96 1.51
N CYS A 92 7.02 -10.15 0.61
CA CYS A 92 6.29 -9.13 -0.14
C CYS A 92 5.20 -9.75 -1.03
N LYS A 93 5.55 -10.78 -1.81
CA LYS A 93 4.59 -11.51 -2.67
C LYS A 93 3.45 -12.16 -1.87
N GLN A 94 3.74 -12.73 -0.71
CA GLN A 94 2.72 -13.28 0.21
C GLN A 94 1.79 -12.20 0.78
N HIS A 95 2.33 -11.03 1.16
CA HIS A 95 1.51 -9.89 1.60
C HIS A 95 0.57 -9.41 0.50
N LEU A 96 1.10 -9.19 -0.70
CA LEU A 96 0.31 -8.73 -1.84
C LEU A 96 -0.79 -9.74 -2.21
N GLN A 97 -0.48 -11.04 -2.20
CA GLN A 97 -1.49 -12.10 -2.38
C GLN A 97 -2.58 -12.07 -1.31
N ALA A 98 -2.21 -11.94 -0.03
CA ALA A 98 -3.18 -11.89 1.07
C ALA A 98 -4.05 -10.62 1.03
N ILE A 99 -3.47 -9.47 0.65
CA ILE A 99 -4.20 -8.19 0.50
C ILE A 99 -5.16 -8.26 -0.71
N THR A 100 -4.70 -8.72 -1.88
CA THR A 100 -5.55 -8.94 -3.06
C THR A 100 -6.69 -9.91 -2.75
N TRP A 101 -6.41 -11.01 -2.04
CA TRP A 101 -7.43 -11.98 -1.64
C TRP A 101 -8.46 -11.39 -0.66
N LEU A 102 -8.01 -10.64 0.35
CA LEU A 102 -8.89 -10.02 1.34
C LEU A 102 -9.84 -9.03 0.66
N LEU A 103 -9.34 -8.20 -0.25
CA LEU A 103 -10.11 -7.15 -0.90
C LEU A 103 -11.03 -7.68 -2.00
N SER A 104 -10.66 -8.73 -2.73
CA SER A 104 -11.56 -9.39 -3.67
C SER A 104 -12.76 -10.08 -3.00
N HIS A 105 -12.64 -10.44 -1.72
CA HIS A 105 -13.73 -10.99 -0.90
C HIS A 105 -14.42 -9.96 0.01
N THR A 106 -13.87 -8.74 0.14
CA THR A 106 -14.49 -7.66 0.94
C THR A 106 -14.33 -6.27 0.27
N PRO A 107 -15.10 -5.96 -0.79
CA PRO A 107 -15.09 -4.63 -1.43
C PRO A 107 -15.38 -3.48 -0.46
N THR A 108 -16.27 -3.71 0.53
CA THR A 108 -16.56 -2.75 1.61
C THR A 108 -15.34 -2.44 2.49
N ALA A 109 -14.34 -3.32 2.54
CA ALA A 109 -13.07 -3.06 3.21
C ALA A 109 -12.08 -2.28 2.31
N ALA A 110 -12.16 -2.40 0.98
CA ALA A 110 -11.37 -1.58 0.06
C ALA A 110 -11.73 -0.10 0.17
N ALA A 111 -13.02 0.20 0.37
CA ALA A 111 -13.55 1.53 0.63
C ALA A 111 -13.37 2.01 2.10
N ALA A 112 -12.74 1.23 2.98
CA ALA A 112 -12.56 1.63 4.38
C ALA A 112 -11.43 2.66 4.54
N ALA A 113 -11.72 3.75 5.26
CA ALA A 113 -10.74 4.79 5.56
C ALA A 113 -9.47 4.21 6.20
N GLY A 114 -8.31 4.67 5.74
CA GLY A 114 -6.99 4.17 6.17
C GLY A 114 -6.44 2.97 5.38
N VAL A 115 -7.22 2.28 4.54
CA VAL A 115 -6.69 1.17 3.73
C VAL A 115 -5.77 1.69 2.62
N ALA A 116 -6.18 2.74 1.90
CA ALA A 116 -5.35 3.41 0.90
C ALA A 116 -4.04 3.96 1.49
N GLU A 117 -4.10 4.65 2.64
CA GLU A 117 -2.91 5.18 3.33
C GLU A 117 -1.92 4.08 3.73
N ARG A 118 -2.41 2.92 4.22
CA ARG A 118 -1.57 1.76 4.55
C ARG A 118 -0.99 1.10 3.30
N ALA A 119 -1.77 0.95 2.24
CA ALA A 119 -1.30 0.41 0.96
C ALA A 119 -0.19 1.30 0.37
N LEU A 120 -0.32 2.62 0.50
CA LEU A 120 0.69 3.62 0.15
C LEU A 120 1.92 3.66 1.07
N GLN A 121 1.93 2.95 2.22
CA GLN A 121 3.16 2.75 3.00
C GLN A 121 3.98 1.54 2.52
N VAL A 122 3.43 0.70 1.64
CA VAL A 122 4.18 -0.41 1.05
C VAL A 122 5.09 0.14 -0.07
N PRO A 123 6.43 0.05 0.05
CA PRO A 123 7.32 0.51 -1.00
C PRO A 123 7.31 -0.45 -2.20
N ALA A 124 7.43 0.11 -3.41
CA ALA A 124 7.58 -0.61 -4.67
C ALA A 124 6.47 -1.65 -4.94
N VAL A 125 5.21 -1.28 -4.68
CA VAL A 125 4.05 -2.09 -5.04
C VAL A 125 4.04 -2.37 -6.55
N PRO A 126 3.94 -3.64 -7.00
CA PRO A 126 3.87 -3.96 -8.42
C PRO A 126 2.61 -3.40 -9.09
N MET A 127 2.74 -2.96 -10.34
CA MET A 127 1.64 -2.39 -11.15
C MET A 127 0.36 -3.25 -11.13
N GLN A 128 0.51 -4.56 -11.34
CA GLN A 128 -0.62 -5.49 -11.33
C GLN A 128 -1.37 -5.50 -9.99
N CYS A 129 -0.65 -5.35 -8.87
CA CYS A 129 -1.25 -5.26 -7.55
C CYS A 129 -1.97 -3.91 -7.40
N ALA A 130 -1.32 -2.78 -7.70
CA ALA A 130 -1.97 -1.46 -7.64
C ALA A 130 -3.30 -1.45 -8.42
N LYS A 131 -3.30 -1.97 -9.66
CA LYS A 131 -4.52 -2.11 -10.48
C LYS A 131 -5.59 -3.02 -9.84
N GLN A 132 -5.22 -4.14 -9.23
CA GLN A 132 -6.17 -5.02 -8.53
C GLN A 132 -6.84 -4.34 -7.34
N LEU A 133 -6.08 -3.56 -6.57
CA LEU A 133 -6.57 -2.87 -5.36
C LEU A 133 -7.56 -1.75 -5.73
N LEU A 134 -7.23 -0.98 -6.77
CA LEU A 134 -8.08 0.07 -7.31
C LEU A 134 -9.36 -0.51 -7.95
N ALA A 135 -9.24 -1.60 -8.73
CA ALA A 135 -10.38 -2.31 -9.30
C ALA A 135 -11.30 -2.97 -8.25
N ALA A 136 -10.80 -3.24 -7.03
CA ALA A 136 -11.60 -3.68 -5.89
C ALA A 136 -12.35 -2.54 -5.18
N GLY A 137 -12.24 -1.29 -5.66
CA GLY A 137 -12.93 -0.12 -5.11
C GLY A 137 -12.11 0.70 -4.11
N MET A 138 -10.80 0.45 -3.97
CA MET A 138 -9.92 1.33 -3.21
C MET A 138 -9.67 2.61 -4.01
N THR A 139 -9.78 3.78 -3.37
CA THR A 139 -9.46 5.08 -3.99
C THR A 139 -8.15 5.61 -3.44
N VAL A 140 -7.34 6.27 -4.29
CA VAL A 140 -6.05 6.85 -3.91
C VAL A 140 -6.01 8.32 -4.34
N THR A 141 -6.10 9.22 -3.37
CA THR A 141 -6.19 10.67 -3.61
C THR A 141 -4.82 11.31 -3.83
N TYR A 142 -4.81 12.49 -4.47
CA TYR A 142 -3.60 13.29 -4.64
C TYR A 142 -2.95 13.63 -3.30
N ALA A 143 -3.74 14.01 -2.29
CA ALA A 143 -3.25 14.30 -0.95
C ALA A 143 -2.56 13.08 -0.29
N GLN A 144 -3.11 11.86 -0.47
CA GLN A 144 -2.50 10.64 0.05
C GLN A 144 -1.18 10.29 -0.69
N LEU A 145 -1.12 10.48 -2.01
CA LEU A 145 0.09 10.31 -2.81
C LEU A 145 1.20 11.28 -2.39
N VAL A 146 0.85 12.55 -2.20
CA VAL A 146 1.74 13.60 -1.71
C VAL A 146 2.22 13.27 -0.29
N ALA A 147 1.37 12.75 0.59
CA ALA A 147 1.78 12.30 1.92
C ALA A 147 2.78 11.13 1.86
N ALA A 148 2.54 10.13 1.01
CA ALA A 148 3.45 9.00 0.82
C ALA A 148 4.82 9.43 0.22
N ALA A 149 4.80 10.36 -0.74
CA ALA A 149 6.02 10.95 -1.30
C ALA A 149 6.77 11.80 -0.26
N ASN A 150 6.05 12.54 0.59
CA ASN A 150 6.61 13.29 1.71
C ASN A 150 7.22 12.39 2.80
N SER A 151 6.77 11.14 2.92
CA SER A 151 7.34 10.08 3.79
C SER A 151 8.45 9.26 3.09
N MET A 152 8.80 9.58 1.84
CA MET A 152 9.80 8.86 1.03
C MET A 152 9.50 7.35 0.86
N VAL A 153 8.23 6.99 0.61
CA VAL A 153 7.84 5.63 0.21
C VAL A 153 8.07 5.45 -1.30
N ALA A 154 8.58 4.30 -1.74
CA ALA A 154 8.95 4.08 -3.15
C ALA A 154 7.76 3.67 -4.03
N GLY A 155 7.74 4.08 -5.29
CA GLY A 155 6.74 3.62 -6.27
C GLY A 155 5.36 4.29 -6.15
N VAL A 156 5.29 5.53 -5.65
CA VAL A 156 4.03 6.29 -5.56
C VAL A 156 3.39 6.54 -6.93
N GLU A 157 4.21 6.68 -7.97
CA GLU A 157 3.81 6.87 -9.36
C GLU A 157 3.03 5.69 -9.93
N VAL A 158 3.26 4.48 -9.42
CA VAL A 158 2.57 3.25 -9.85
C VAL A 158 1.07 3.35 -9.62
N TRP A 159 0.64 4.02 -8.54
CA TRP A 159 -0.78 4.26 -8.26
C TRP A 159 -1.42 5.27 -9.22
N VAL A 160 -0.66 6.26 -9.69
CA VAL A 160 -1.14 7.23 -10.69
C VAL A 160 -1.31 6.56 -12.04
N GLN A 161 -0.28 5.81 -12.48
CA GLN A 161 -0.32 4.98 -13.68
C GLN A 161 -1.48 3.97 -13.63
N ALA A 162 -1.65 3.27 -12.51
CA ALA A 162 -2.72 2.28 -12.34
C ALA A 162 -4.13 2.89 -12.36
N GLN A 163 -4.34 4.10 -11.82
CA GLN A 163 -5.63 4.80 -11.92
C GLN A 163 -5.90 5.28 -13.36
N GLN A 164 -4.89 5.74 -14.09
CA GLN A 164 -4.99 6.10 -15.51
C GLN A 164 -5.28 4.88 -16.41
N GLU A 165 -4.56 3.77 -16.25
CA GLU A 165 -4.79 2.52 -17.01
C GLU A 165 -6.16 1.86 -16.73
N LEU A 166 -6.85 2.27 -15.67
CA LEU A 166 -8.21 1.83 -15.35
C LEU A 166 -9.28 2.87 -15.73
N GLY A 167 -8.90 4.04 -16.27
CA GLY A 167 -9.82 5.13 -16.59
C GLY A 167 -10.53 5.74 -15.38
N LEU A 168 -9.95 5.62 -14.18
CA LEU A 168 -10.57 6.10 -12.95
C LEU A 168 -10.46 7.62 -12.85
N HIS A 169 -11.60 8.29 -12.62
CA HIS A 169 -11.60 9.71 -12.30
C HIS A 169 -11.06 9.93 -10.89
N THR A 170 -10.15 10.90 -10.74
CA THR A 170 -9.40 11.17 -9.51
C THR A 170 -9.21 12.68 -9.32
N ASP A 171 -8.81 13.09 -8.11
CA ASP A 171 -8.43 14.47 -7.77
C ASP A 171 -6.98 14.82 -8.20
N ILE A 172 -6.31 13.92 -8.94
CA ILE A 172 -4.89 14.05 -9.30
C ILE A 172 -4.73 15.10 -10.43
N PRO A 173 -3.97 16.19 -10.20
CA PRO A 173 -3.74 17.20 -11.22
C PRO A 173 -3.05 16.63 -12.46
N GLN A 174 -3.38 17.13 -13.65
CA GLN A 174 -2.80 16.64 -14.91
C GLN A 174 -1.26 16.71 -14.94
N ALA A 175 -0.65 17.70 -14.26
CA ALA A 175 0.81 17.78 -14.12
C ALA A 175 1.37 16.55 -13.36
N ALA A 176 0.72 16.11 -12.27
CA ALA A 176 1.10 14.89 -11.54
C ALA A 176 0.90 13.63 -12.40
N VAL A 177 -0.17 13.57 -13.20
CA VAL A 177 -0.37 12.49 -14.18
C VAL A 177 0.79 12.42 -15.16
N THR A 178 1.14 13.54 -15.81
CA THR A 178 2.26 13.64 -16.74
C THR A 178 3.59 13.25 -16.08
N ILE A 179 3.89 13.77 -14.88
CA ILE A 179 5.12 13.45 -14.12
C ILE A 179 5.21 11.96 -13.78
N CYS A 180 4.09 11.32 -13.42
CA CYS A 180 4.08 9.95 -12.95
C CYS A 180 3.92 8.90 -14.05
N CYS A 181 3.60 9.26 -15.31
CA CYS A 181 3.26 8.30 -16.37
C CYS A 181 4.24 8.36 -17.57
N PRO A 182 5.36 7.59 -17.56
CA PRO A 182 6.37 7.66 -18.62
C PRO A 182 5.88 7.40 -20.05
N GLY A 183 4.81 6.62 -20.22
CA GLY A 183 4.18 6.38 -21.53
C GLY A 183 3.51 7.60 -22.17
N THR A 184 3.47 8.75 -21.50
CA THR A 184 2.96 10.02 -22.05
C THR A 184 4.06 11.02 -22.41
N TRP A 185 5.35 10.65 -22.31
CA TRP A 185 6.47 11.56 -22.54
C TRP A 185 6.90 11.58 -24.03
N PRO A 186 7.27 12.76 -24.58
CA PRO A 186 7.94 12.83 -25.88
C PRO A 186 9.41 12.38 -25.77
N GLU A 187 10.08 12.18 -26.91
CA GLU A 187 11.51 11.83 -26.96
C GLU A 187 12.37 12.88 -26.22
N GLU A 188 12.04 14.16 -26.36
CA GLU A 188 12.61 15.30 -25.60
C GLU A 188 12.05 15.38 -24.17
N THR A 189 12.04 14.24 -23.47
CA THR A 189 11.40 14.04 -22.16
C THR A 189 11.83 15.08 -21.11
N LEU A 190 13.12 15.41 -21.03
CA LEU A 190 13.66 16.21 -19.92
C LEU A 190 13.16 17.66 -19.96
N ASP A 191 13.24 18.30 -21.12
CA ASP A 191 12.82 19.69 -21.28
C ASP A 191 11.30 19.82 -21.17
N TYR A 192 10.54 18.87 -21.75
CA TYR A 192 9.09 18.79 -21.58
C TYR A 192 8.67 18.67 -20.11
N LEU A 193 9.26 17.75 -19.35
CA LEU A 193 8.96 17.61 -17.91
C LEU A 193 9.39 18.84 -17.11
N THR A 194 10.49 19.49 -17.50
CA THR A 194 10.98 20.70 -16.83
C THR A 194 10.04 21.88 -17.07
N GLU A 195 9.50 22.06 -18.28
CA GLU A 195 8.48 23.07 -18.56
C GLU A 195 7.15 22.77 -17.82
N VAL A 196 6.71 21.52 -17.79
CA VAL A 196 5.52 21.09 -17.01
C VAL A 196 5.70 21.40 -15.53
N LEU A 197 6.87 21.13 -14.96
CA LEU A 197 7.17 21.40 -13.55
C LEU A 197 7.33 22.89 -13.27
N ARG A 198 7.98 23.68 -14.13
CA ARG A 198 8.06 25.15 -14.01
C ARG A 198 6.69 25.82 -14.04
N ALA A 199 5.84 25.44 -14.99
CA ALA A 199 4.48 25.97 -15.12
C ALA A 199 3.58 25.59 -13.93
N ASN A 200 3.90 24.51 -13.21
CA ASN A 200 3.14 23.98 -12.09
C ASN A 200 4.00 23.87 -10.81
N SER A 201 4.91 24.82 -10.56
CA SER A 201 5.91 24.76 -9.48
C SER A 201 5.29 24.83 -8.07
N THR A 202 4.79 23.69 -7.58
CA THR A 202 4.39 23.50 -6.17
C THR A 202 5.39 22.59 -5.44
N PRO A 203 5.58 22.77 -4.12
CA PRO A 203 6.39 21.86 -3.31
C PRO A 203 6.00 20.39 -3.45
N ASP A 204 4.70 20.13 -3.56
CA ASP A 204 4.14 18.78 -3.62
C ASP A 204 4.43 18.08 -4.95
N LEU A 205 4.34 18.80 -6.09
CA LEU A 205 4.71 18.25 -7.40
C LEU A 205 6.21 18.01 -7.51
N LEU A 206 7.05 18.89 -6.95
CA LEU A 206 8.50 18.68 -6.87
C LEU A 206 8.88 17.47 -5.99
N GLN A 207 8.24 17.32 -4.82
CA GLN A 207 8.45 16.18 -3.93
C GLN A 207 7.95 14.86 -4.54
N LEU A 208 6.82 14.89 -5.27
CA LEU A 208 6.30 13.74 -6.00
C LEU A 208 7.27 13.32 -7.11
N ALA A 209 7.70 14.27 -7.95
CA ALA A 209 8.62 14.04 -9.06
C ALA A 209 9.99 13.49 -8.61
N MET A 210 10.55 14.01 -7.50
CA MET A 210 11.81 13.50 -6.92
C MET A 210 11.68 12.12 -6.24
N ASN A 211 10.47 11.71 -5.87
CA ASN A 211 10.23 10.41 -5.26
C ASN A 211 9.89 9.29 -6.27
N CYS A 212 9.59 9.65 -7.52
CA CYS A 212 9.39 8.71 -8.63
C CYS A 212 10.67 7.93 -8.96
N SER A 213 10.53 6.69 -9.42
CA SER A 213 11.65 5.86 -9.92
C SER A 213 12.21 6.35 -11.27
N GLY A 214 11.42 7.08 -12.05
CA GLY A 214 11.83 7.62 -13.34
C GLY A 214 12.87 8.73 -13.21
N ARG A 215 14.15 8.43 -13.53
CA ARG A 215 15.29 9.37 -13.45
C ARG A 215 14.99 10.73 -14.10
N SER A 216 14.29 10.75 -15.23
CA SER A 216 13.95 12.00 -15.95
C SER A 216 13.04 12.92 -15.14
N ALA A 217 12.10 12.38 -14.36
CA ALA A 217 11.22 13.17 -13.49
C ALA A 217 11.99 13.79 -12.32
N ALA A 218 12.88 13.01 -11.68
CA ALA A 218 13.73 13.51 -10.60
C ALA A 218 14.74 14.57 -11.09
N LEU A 219 15.30 14.41 -12.29
CA LEU A 219 16.15 15.43 -12.93
C LEU A 219 15.36 16.69 -13.29
N ALA A 220 14.20 16.56 -13.94
CA ALA A 220 13.35 17.70 -14.28
C ALA A 220 12.93 18.49 -13.01
N ALA A 221 12.65 17.80 -11.90
CA ALA A 221 12.39 18.43 -10.61
C ALA A 221 13.60 19.20 -10.08
N ALA A 222 14.82 18.65 -10.19
CA ALA A 222 16.05 19.35 -9.83
C ALA A 222 16.30 20.59 -10.70
N HIS A 223 16.01 20.53 -12.00
CA HIS A 223 16.08 21.65 -12.94
C HIS A 223 14.92 22.67 -12.82
N SER A 224 13.92 22.37 -12.00
CA SER A 224 12.73 23.21 -11.73
C SER A 224 12.69 23.78 -10.31
N LEU A 225 13.73 23.55 -9.50
CA LEU A 225 13.83 24.13 -8.15
C LEU A 225 13.92 25.67 -8.22
N PRO A 226 12.97 26.43 -7.64
CA PRO A 226 13.08 27.89 -7.59
C PRO A 226 14.28 28.33 -6.73
N ALA A 227 14.96 29.40 -7.14
CA ALA A 227 16.17 29.91 -6.49
C ALA A 227 15.98 30.39 -5.04
N GLN A 228 14.73 30.57 -4.58
CA GLN A 228 14.36 31.03 -3.23
C GLN A 228 13.58 29.94 -2.47
N LEU A 229 14.08 28.71 -2.54
CA LEU A 229 13.52 27.56 -1.83
C LEU A 229 13.87 27.61 -0.33
N GLU A 230 12.92 27.26 0.53
CA GLU A 230 13.17 27.17 1.97
C GLU A 230 14.26 26.10 2.24
N PRO A 231 15.30 26.38 3.05
CA PRO A 231 16.40 25.44 3.29
C PRO A 231 15.97 24.06 3.83
N LEU A 232 14.88 23.98 4.62
CA LEU A 232 14.35 22.70 5.11
C LEU A 232 13.70 21.88 4.00
N LEU A 233 12.91 22.52 3.13
CA LEU A 233 12.29 21.87 1.97
C LEU A 233 13.34 21.44 0.94
N LEU A 234 14.32 22.31 0.63
CA LEU A 234 15.45 21.97 -0.24
C LEU A 234 16.23 20.76 0.29
N ARG A 235 16.53 20.74 1.60
CA ARG A 235 17.18 19.59 2.25
C ARG A 235 16.34 18.31 2.13
N LYS A 236 15.02 18.39 2.29
CA LYS A 236 14.11 17.24 2.17
C LYS A 236 14.07 16.68 0.75
N LEU A 237 13.99 17.56 -0.25
CA LEU A 237 14.01 17.22 -1.67
C LEU A 237 15.33 16.50 -2.04
N LEU A 238 16.47 17.08 -1.66
CA LEU A 238 17.79 16.49 -1.90
C LEU A 238 17.98 15.12 -1.19
N LEU A 239 17.50 14.97 0.05
CA LEU A 239 17.50 13.68 0.77
C LEU A 239 16.63 12.62 0.08
N THR A 240 15.48 13.03 -0.48
CA THR A 240 14.59 12.13 -1.23
C THR A 240 15.27 11.64 -2.51
N ALA A 241 15.84 12.56 -3.29
CA ALA A 241 16.54 12.25 -4.53
C ALA A 241 17.77 11.35 -4.29
N ALA A 242 18.60 11.66 -3.27
CA ALA A 242 19.76 10.84 -2.92
C ALA A 242 19.33 9.41 -2.53
N LYS A 243 18.33 9.27 -1.67
CA LYS A 243 17.80 7.96 -1.26
C LYS A 243 17.32 7.14 -2.47
N ARG A 244 16.59 7.77 -3.41
CA ARG A 244 16.10 7.10 -4.64
C ARG A 244 17.22 6.71 -5.60
N MET A 245 18.24 7.55 -5.76
CA MET A 245 19.37 7.26 -6.66
C MET A 245 20.26 6.11 -6.18
N HIS A 246 20.27 5.81 -4.87
CA HIS A 246 20.97 4.64 -4.32
C HIS A 246 20.19 3.32 -4.46
N ASP A 247 18.86 3.36 -4.56
CA ASP A 247 18.00 2.19 -4.77
C ASP A 247 18.01 1.70 -6.24
N ALA A 248 18.49 2.52 -7.17
CA ALA A 248 18.55 2.16 -8.59
C ALA A 248 19.62 1.06 -8.81
N PRO A 249 19.26 -0.13 -9.32
CA PRO A 249 20.23 -1.17 -9.60
C PRO A 249 21.20 -0.67 -10.67
N THR A 250 22.50 -0.69 -10.36
CA THR A 250 23.55 -0.42 -11.35
C THR A 250 23.40 -1.40 -12.50
N ALA A 251 22.94 -0.92 -13.66
CA ALA A 251 22.65 -1.76 -14.81
C ALA A 251 23.89 -2.57 -15.17
N SER A 252 23.80 -3.90 -15.05
CA SER A 252 24.84 -4.83 -15.46
C SER A 252 24.93 -4.81 -16.99
N ALA A 253 25.94 -4.09 -17.49
CA ALA A 253 26.30 -4.05 -18.90
C ALA A 253 26.94 -5.36 -19.38
#